data_AF-A0A818G8R3-F1
#
_entry.id   AF-A0A818G8R3-F1
#
_cell.length_a   1.000
_cell.length_b   1.000
_cell.length_c   1.000
_cell.angle_alpha   90.00
_cell.angle_beta   90.00
_cell.angle_gamma   90.00
#
_symmetry.space_group_name_H-M   'P 1'
#
loop_
_entity.id
_entity.type
_entity.pdbx_description
1 polymer ?
#
loop_
_entity_poly.entity_id
_entity_poly.type
_entity_poly.pdbx_seq_one_letter_code
_entity_poly.pdbx_strand_id
1 'polypeptide(L)'
;MILSVSIFILLIFLSPIITSDDNLENISINTGETATFICDLPERYSNKPADFYGPMGRLLVTSTGENIDSDDRTRFMLEHPYVRYAWTWSLILSDVSDDDGGEYTCRVSSDDRTLTIIKRFNLTVLTPPKIVDITIESNNNGILIENEQVTLKCLARGNPQPKIRWSLPETKPNDRNIITFDNKLFIRNFSRTTPMDYQCIADNGIPPRDTRTRHLVPAIPPEIIIQSTFSRFSSQILLNCTITARPLTSIKWKRNRIEINNIKRIEINDYTIQLILLLQIDPMNYTNIFGMYECEAENQFKVSKAFIIIDESVLLNTTIMKQRRTSSTSPSYAQIELLLNRSSFVTYDLYLILLMYIFLVNYSTGFYNKR
;
A
#
# COMPACT_ATOMS: atom_id res chain seq x y z
N MET A 1 -19.16 -79.13 -66.36
CA MET A 1 -17.93 -79.69 -65.74
C MET A 1 -17.29 -78.61 -64.89
N ILE A 2 -16.91 -78.97 -63.67
CA ILE A 2 -16.73 -78.11 -62.50
C ILE A 2 -15.56 -77.13 -62.69
N LEU A 3 -15.82 -75.83 -62.54
CA LEU A 3 -14.80 -74.79 -62.37
C LEU A 3 -14.35 -74.81 -60.91
N SER A 4 -13.11 -75.22 -60.65
CA SER A 4 -12.49 -75.19 -59.33
C SER A 4 -12.16 -73.74 -58.94
N VAL A 5 -12.90 -73.20 -57.97
CA VAL A 5 -12.54 -71.94 -57.31
C VAL A 5 -11.60 -72.28 -56.17
N SER A 6 -10.30 -72.00 -56.33
CA SER A 6 -9.33 -72.07 -55.23
C SER A 6 -9.40 -70.77 -54.43
N ILE A 7 -10.03 -70.82 -53.26
CA ILE A 7 -10.06 -69.72 -52.30
C ILE A 7 -8.73 -69.76 -51.52
N PHE A 8 -7.83 -68.83 -51.82
CA PHE A 8 -6.68 -68.55 -50.95
C PHE A 8 -7.18 -67.80 -49.72
N ILE A 9 -7.33 -68.50 -48.59
CA ILE A 9 -7.53 -67.88 -47.29
C ILE A 9 -6.17 -67.33 -46.83
N LEU A 10 -5.99 -66.02 -46.99
CA LEU A 10 -4.89 -65.29 -46.36
C LEU A 10 -5.17 -65.24 -44.85
N LEU A 11 -4.62 -66.20 -44.09
CA LEU A 11 -4.60 -66.13 -42.64
C LEU A 11 -3.70 -64.97 -42.21
N ILE A 12 -4.30 -63.79 -42.04
CA ILE A 12 -3.66 -62.68 -41.34
C ILE A 12 -3.55 -63.11 -39.87
N PHE A 13 -2.36 -63.55 -39.47
CA PHE A 13 -2.01 -63.67 -38.05
C PHE A 13 -1.96 -62.25 -37.47
N LEU A 14 -3.11 -61.74 -37.02
CA LEU A 14 -3.13 -60.64 -36.07
C LEU A 14 -2.50 -61.17 -34.78
N SER A 15 -1.24 -60.79 -34.54
CA SER A 15 -0.59 -61.03 -33.26
C SER A 15 -1.44 -60.38 -32.17
N PRO A 16 -1.78 -61.07 -31.08
CA PRO A 16 -2.55 -60.47 -30.01
C PRO A 16 -1.67 -59.41 -29.34
N ILE A 17 -1.97 -58.14 -29.59
CA ILE A 17 -1.44 -57.02 -28.79
C ILE A 17 -2.10 -57.15 -27.42
N ILE A 18 -1.46 -57.87 -26.50
CA ILE A 18 -1.84 -57.87 -25.09
C ILE A 18 -1.21 -56.62 -24.49
N THR A 19 -1.94 -55.50 -24.49
CA THR A 19 -1.63 -54.31 -23.70
C THR A 19 -1.83 -54.67 -22.23
N SER A 20 -0.77 -55.08 -21.54
CA SER A 20 -0.86 -55.33 -20.11
C SER A 20 -0.98 -54.00 -19.37
N ASP A 21 -2.19 -53.74 -18.89
CA ASP A 21 -2.59 -52.78 -17.87
C ASP A 21 -2.39 -51.28 -18.20
N ASP A 22 -3.46 -50.66 -18.68
CA ASP A 22 -3.62 -49.22 -18.98
C ASP A 22 -3.71 -48.35 -17.69
N ASN A 23 -3.09 -48.79 -16.60
CA ASN A 23 -3.21 -48.14 -15.30
C ASN A 23 -2.27 -46.93 -15.21
N LEU A 24 -2.87 -45.74 -15.24
CA LEU A 24 -2.21 -44.46 -14.95
C LEU A 24 -1.99 -44.31 -13.45
N GLU A 25 -0.73 -44.23 -13.03
CA GLU A 25 -0.34 -44.01 -11.64
C GLU A 25 -0.14 -42.50 -11.36
N ASN A 26 -0.88 -41.94 -10.41
CA ASN A 26 -0.73 -40.52 -10.04
C ASN A 26 0.35 -40.35 -8.97
N ILE A 27 1.37 -39.54 -9.28
CA ILE A 27 2.46 -39.21 -8.36
C ILE A 27 2.38 -37.72 -8.04
N SER A 28 2.49 -37.34 -6.77
CA SER A 28 2.56 -35.94 -6.36
C SER A 28 3.85 -35.66 -5.61
N ILE A 29 4.64 -34.69 -6.08
CA ILE A 29 5.98 -34.39 -5.57
C ILE A 29 6.09 -32.89 -5.32
N ASN A 30 6.70 -32.48 -4.21
CA ASN A 30 6.92 -31.06 -3.97
C ASN A 30 8.04 -30.54 -4.88
N THR A 31 7.95 -29.28 -5.30
CA THR A 31 9.04 -28.66 -6.07
C THR A 31 10.38 -28.75 -5.32
N GLY A 32 11.46 -29.02 -6.04
CA GLY A 32 12.80 -29.24 -5.52
C GLY A 32 13.06 -30.65 -4.96
N GLU A 33 12.04 -31.49 -4.78
CA GLU A 33 12.20 -32.89 -4.40
C GLU A 33 12.54 -33.77 -5.62
N THR A 34 12.64 -35.09 -5.39
CA THR A 34 12.96 -36.08 -6.41
C THR A 34 11.75 -36.97 -6.70
N ALA A 35 11.36 -37.07 -7.97
CA ALA A 35 10.35 -38.01 -8.44
C ALA A 35 11.02 -39.32 -8.87
N THR A 36 10.38 -40.46 -8.59
CA THR A 36 10.82 -41.78 -9.05
C THR A 36 9.69 -42.50 -9.77
N PHE A 37 9.92 -42.88 -11.02
CA PHE A 37 8.96 -43.62 -11.84
C PHE A 37 9.38 -45.08 -11.91
N ILE A 38 8.61 -45.96 -11.27
CA ILE A 38 8.95 -47.38 -11.11
C ILE A 38 8.21 -48.22 -12.14
N CYS A 39 8.95 -48.79 -13.08
CA CYS A 39 8.45 -49.67 -14.13
C CYS A 39 8.79 -51.12 -13.81
N ASP A 40 7.85 -51.81 -13.17
CA ASP A 40 7.95 -53.24 -12.87
C ASP A 40 7.50 -54.08 -14.06
N LEU A 41 8.29 -55.09 -14.39
CA LEU A 41 8.09 -56.00 -15.51
C LEU A 41 7.66 -57.37 -14.99
N PRO A 42 6.71 -58.05 -15.66
CA PRO A 42 6.45 -59.45 -15.36
C PRO A 42 7.72 -60.30 -15.54
N GLU A 43 7.86 -61.38 -14.76
CA GLU A 43 9.07 -62.22 -14.73
C GLU A 43 9.52 -62.70 -16.12
N ARG A 44 8.56 -63.03 -17.00
CA ARG A 44 8.81 -63.42 -18.40
C ARG A 44 9.47 -62.33 -19.27
N TYR A 45 9.51 -61.08 -18.78
CA TYR A 45 10.09 -59.90 -19.42
C TYR A 45 11.17 -59.24 -18.55
N SER A 46 11.59 -59.85 -17.44
CA SER A 46 12.59 -59.30 -16.51
C SER A 46 13.89 -58.87 -17.20
N ASN A 47 14.35 -59.59 -18.22
CA ASN A 47 15.57 -59.24 -18.95
C ASN A 47 15.35 -58.28 -20.14
N LYS A 48 14.18 -57.66 -20.27
CA LYS A 48 13.88 -56.77 -21.40
C LYS A 48 14.17 -55.30 -21.08
N PRO A 49 14.73 -54.58 -22.05
CA PRO A 49 15.02 -53.15 -21.92
C PRO A 49 13.75 -52.30 -21.79
N ALA A 50 13.77 -51.31 -20.90
CA ALA A 50 12.71 -50.31 -20.78
C ALA A 50 13.18 -48.92 -21.25
N ASP A 51 12.33 -48.25 -22.02
CA ASP A 51 12.53 -46.86 -22.45
C ASP A 51 11.51 -45.96 -21.74
N PHE A 52 11.94 -44.78 -21.30
CA PHE A 52 11.10 -43.79 -20.64
C PHE A 52 10.87 -42.56 -21.53
N TYR A 53 9.61 -42.13 -21.54
CA TYR A 53 9.13 -40.96 -22.24
C TYR A 53 8.55 -39.99 -21.23
N GLY A 54 8.82 -38.70 -21.40
CA GLY A 54 8.26 -37.61 -20.61
C GLY A 54 7.01 -37.01 -21.26
N PRO A 55 6.57 -35.85 -20.75
CA PRO A 55 5.43 -35.12 -21.28
C PRO A 55 5.53 -34.91 -22.80
N MET A 56 4.38 -34.96 -23.49
CA MET A 56 4.29 -34.86 -24.95
C MET A 56 4.99 -35.98 -25.73
N GLY A 57 5.36 -37.09 -25.07
CA GLY A 57 6.00 -38.25 -25.72
C GLY A 57 7.48 -38.02 -26.03
N ARG A 58 8.14 -37.06 -25.36
CA ARG A 58 9.58 -36.81 -25.48
C ARG A 58 10.35 -38.03 -24.96
N LEU A 59 11.18 -38.67 -25.78
CA LEU A 59 12.06 -39.75 -25.32
C LEU A 59 13.08 -39.16 -24.34
N LEU A 60 12.98 -39.56 -23.06
CA LEU A 60 13.90 -39.12 -22.03
C LEU A 60 15.09 -40.06 -22.01
N VAL A 61 14.85 -41.36 -21.79
CA VAL A 61 15.94 -42.33 -21.69
C VAL A 61 15.64 -43.67 -22.31
N THR A 62 16.66 -44.22 -22.97
CA THR A 62 16.65 -45.58 -23.48
C THR A 62 17.28 -46.52 -22.49
N SER A 63 16.90 -47.79 -22.58
CA SER A 63 17.55 -48.89 -21.86
C SER A 63 19.07 -49.01 -21.98
N THR A 64 19.68 -48.43 -23.02
CA THR A 64 21.14 -48.37 -23.20
C THR A 64 21.80 -47.24 -22.40
N GLY A 65 21.00 -46.37 -21.76
CA GLY A 65 21.46 -45.15 -21.07
C GLY A 65 21.90 -44.03 -22.02
N GLU A 66 21.70 -44.20 -23.33
CA GLU A 66 22.27 -43.31 -24.36
C GLU A 66 21.42 -42.10 -24.70
N ASN A 67 20.22 -41.99 -24.14
CA ASN A 67 19.42 -40.77 -24.20
C ASN A 67 19.10 -40.32 -22.80
N ILE A 68 19.46 -39.10 -22.47
CA ILE A 68 18.90 -38.28 -21.40
C ILE A 68 19.03 -36.92 -22.02
N ASP A 69 17.87 -36.33 -22.34
CA ASP A 69 17.72 -35.04 -23.00
C ASP A 69 18.93 -34.12 -22.82
N SER A 70 19.58 -33.68 -23.89
CA SER A 70 20.92 -33.07 -23.83
C SER A 70 21.02 -31.88 -22.87
N ASP A 71 19.91 -31.18 -22.70
CA ASP A 71 19.80 -30.00 -21.85
C ASP A 71 19.59 -30.34 -20.37
N ASP A 72 19.24 -31.60 -20.06
CA ASP A 72 18.74 -32.01 -18.74
C ASP A 72 19.40 -33.27 -18.16
N ARG A 73 20.56 -33.63 -18.72
CA ARG A 73 21.38 -34.79 -18.33
C ARG A 73 21.75 -34.86 -16.85
N THR A 74 21.67 -33.75 -16.14
CA THR A 74 22.02 -33.67 -14.71
C THR A 74 20.84 -33.97 -13.80
N ARG A 75 19.60 -33.83 -14.27
CA ARG A 75 18.41 -34.00 -13.43
C ARG A 75 17.78 -35.38 -13.54
N PHE A 76 17.83 -36.00 -14.72
CA PHE A 76 17.31 -37.34 -14.95
C PHE A 76 18.41 -38.41 -14.78
N MET A 77 18.08 -39.50 -14.09
CA MET A 77 18.96 -40.65 -13.88
C MET A 77 18.17 -41.95 -14.05
N LEU A 78 18.74 -42.90 -14.80
CA LEU A 78 18.18 -44.24 -14.93
C LEU A 78 18.87 -45.19 -13.97
N GLU A 79 18.09 -45.88 -13.14
CA GLU A 79 18.55 -46.95 -12.27
C GLU A 79 17.94 -48.28 -12.71
N HIS A 80 18.79 -49.31 -12.83
CA HIS A 80 18.36 -50.69 -13.01
C HIS A 80 19.12 -51.59 -12.02
N PRO A 81 18.51 -52.64 -11.45
CA PRO A 81 19.23 -53.50 -10.52
C PRO A 81 20.35 -54.26 -11.23
N TYR A 82 21.52 -54.34 -10.60
CA TYR A 82 22.73 -54.99 -11.12
C TYR A 82 22.63 -56.53 -11.17
N VAL A 83 21.50 -57.09 -10.71
CA VAL A 83 21.31 -58.53 -10.51
C VAL A 83 20.66 -59.14 -11.75
N ARG A 84 21.17 -60.28 -12.24
CA ARG A 84 20.42 -61.10 -13.20
C ARG A 84 19.05 -61.41 -12.58
N TYR A 85 17.96 -61.27 -13.34
CA TYR A 85 16.55 -61.37 -12.88
C TYR A 85 15.96 -60.13 -12.20
N ALA A 86 16.61 -58.98 -12.31
CA ALA A 86 15.99 -57.69 -12.02
C ALA A 86 14.77 -57.45 -12.92
N TRP A 87 13.61 -57.14 -12.36
CA TRP A 87 12.38 -56.87 -13.12
C TRP A 87 11.94 -55.40 -13.04
N THR A 88 12.74 -54.51 -12.46
CA THR A 88 12.33 -53.13 -12.19
C THR A 88 13.28 -52.16 -12.87
N TRP A 89 12.73 -51.20 -13.60
CA TRP A 89 13.47 -50.03 -14.10
C TRP A 89 12.95 -48.78 -13.41
N SER A 90 13.86 -47.89 -12.99
CA SER A 90 13.50 -46.66 -12.29
C SER A 90 14.07 -45.45 -13.00
N LEU A 91 13.19 -44.53 -13.41
CA LEU A 91 13.60 -43.19 -13.84
C LEU A 91 13.50 -42.26 -12.62
N ILE A 92 14.62 -41.63 -12.28
CA ILE A 92 14.73 -40.67 -11.20
C ILE A 92 14.83 -39.27 -11.82
N LEU A 93 13.95 -38.37 -11.42
CA LEU A 93 14.00 -36.95 -11.77
C LEU A 93 14.28 -36.14 -10.50
N SER A 94 15.47 -35.56 -10.41
CA SER A 94 15.89 -34.68 -9.32
C SER A 94 15.57 -33.22 -9.59
N ASP A 95 15.40 -32.43 -8.52
CA ASP A 95 15.08 -31.00 -8.58
C ASP A 95 13.84 -30.71 -9.45
N VAL A 96 12.70 -31.29 -9.03
CA VAL A 96 11.43 -31.18 -9.76
C VAL A 96 10.94 -29.73 -9.80
N SER A 97 10.65 -29.24 -11.00
CA SER A 97 10.13 -27.90 -11.28
C SER A 97 8.68 -27.94 -11.75
N ASP A 98 7.99 -26.79 -11.74
CA ASP A 98 6.59 -26.68 -12.19
C ASP A 98 6.37 -27.19 -13.63
N ASP A 99 7.38 -27.03 -14.49
CA ASP A 99 7.32 -27.40 -15.91
C ASP A 99 7.49 -28.91 -16.15
N ASP A 100 7.93 -29.67 -15.15
CA ASP A 100 8.11 -31.12 -15.26
C ASP A 100 6.80 -31.90 -15.11
N GLY A 101 5.70 -31.24 -14.72
CA GLY A 101 4.40 -31.86 -14.54
C GLY A 101 3.82 -32.43 -15.84
N GLY A 102 3.18 -33.59 -15.75
CA GLY A 102 2.52 -34.23 -16.89
C GLY A 102 2.64 -35.75 -16.92
N GLU A 103 2.29 -36.34 -18.07
CA GLU A 103 2.31 -37.78 -18.26
C GLU A 103 3.70 -38.28 -18.65
N TYR A 104 4.20 -39.25 -17.90
CA TYR A 104 5.41 -40.02 -18.16
C TYR A 104 5.03 -41.44 -18.52
N THR A 105 5.77 -42.07 -19.42
CA THR A 105 5.47 -43.43 -19.88
C THR A 105 6.73 -44.28 -19.91
N CYS A 106 6.67 -45.46 -19.30
CA CYS A 106 7.63 -46.53 -19.51
C CYS A 106 7.12 -47.46 -20.60
N ARG A 107 7.97 -47.78 -21.57
CA ARG A 107 7.68 -48.69 -22.67
C ARG A 107 8.72 -49.80 -22.73
N VAL A 108 8.25 -51.05 -22.71
CA VAL A 108 9.10 -52.24 -22.90
C VAL A 108 8.62 -52.98 -24.14
N SER A 109 9.53 -53.26 -25.06
CA SER A 109 9.22 -53.98 -26.30
C SER A 109 9.89 -55.36 -26.34
N SER A 110 9.17 -56.36 -26.83
CA SER A 110 9.72 -57.69 -27.14
C SER A 110 10.54 -57.65 -28.43
N ASP A 111 11.50 -58.57 -28.61
CA ASP A 111 12.44 -58.62 -29.75
C ASP A 111 11.72 -58.77 -31.10
N ASP A 112 10.58 -59.44 -31.09
CA ASP A 112 9.68 -59.65 -32.23
C ASP A 112 8.69 -58.48 -32.42
N ARG A 113 8.74 -57.45 -31.57
CA ARG A 113 7.85 -56.27 -31.53
C ARG A 113 6.35 -56.61 -31.43
N THR A 114 6.01 -57.86 -31.11
CA THR A 114 4.61 -58.32 -31.05
C THR A 114 3.92 -57.90 -29.75
N LEU A 115 4.70 -57.63 -28.71
CA LEU A 115 4.22 -57.26 -27.38
C LEU A 115 4.93 -55.99 -26.89
N THR A 116 4.12 -55.03 -26.41
CA THR A 116 4.60 -53.80 -25.78
C THR A 116 3.92 -53.65 -24.42
N ILE A 117 4.70 -53.59 -23.34
CA ILE A 117 4.21 -53.19 -22.02
C ILE A 117 4.33 -51.68 -21.93
N ILE A 118 3.26 -51.02 -21.48
CA ILE A 118 3.20 -49.57 -21.32
C ILE A 118 2.69 -49.28 -19.91
N LYS A 119 3.52 -48.65 -19.08
CA LYS A 119 3.10 -48.13 -17.77
C LYS A 119 3.11 -46.61 -17.81
N ARG A 120 2.03 -45.97 -17.37
CA ARG A 120 1.87 -44.52 -17.40
C ARG A 120 1.87 -43.94 -16.00
N PHE A 121 2.44 -42.76 -15.85
CA PHE A 121 2.47 -42.00 -14.62
C PHE A 121 2.01 -40.58 -14.90
N ASN A 122 1.23 -39.99 -14.02
CA ASN A 122 0.88 -38.57 -14.07
C ASN A 122 1.56 -37.85 -12.90
N LEU A 123 2.59 -37.07 -13.20
CA LEU A 123 3.31 -36.27 -12.20
C LEU A 123 2.57 -34.95 -11.97
N THR A 124 2.06 -34.77 -10.75
CA THR A 124 1.54 -33.50 -10.25
C THR A 124 2.60 -32.83 -9.38
N VAL A 125 3.09 -31.67 -9.80
CA VAL A 125 4.09 -30.91 -9.03
C VAL A 125 3.38 -30.00 -8.04
N LEU A 126 3.65 -30.20 -6.75
CA LEU A 126 3.07 -29.44 -5.65
C LEU A 126 3.98 -28.25 -5.32
N THR A 127 3.40 -27.05 -5.26
CA THR A 127 4.13 -25.84 -4.93
C THR A 127 3.50 -25.11 -3.75
N PRO A 128 4.33 -24.61 -2.80
CA PRO A 128 3.83 -23.75 -1.73
C PRO A 128 3.11 -22.51 -2.27
N PRO A 129 2.15 -21.97 -1.51
CA PRO A 129 1.44 -20.76 -1.90
C PRO A 129 2.40 -19.57 -1.90
N LYS A 130 2.19 -18.63 -2.82
CA LYS A 130 2.93 -17.36 -2.90
C LYS A 130 2.01 -16.22 -3.27
N ILE A 131 1.95 -15.19 -2.41
CA ILE A 131 1.19 -13.96 -2.61
C ILE A 131 1.95 -13.05 -3.56
N VAL A 132 1.46 -12.97 -4.80
CA VAL A 132 2.04 -12.16 -5.86
C VAL A 132 1.76 -10.69 -5.62
N ASP A 133 0.50 -10.36 -5.29
CA ASP A 133 0.09 -8.98 -5.04
C ASP A 133 -1.12 -8.87 -4.12
N ILE A 134 -1.32 -7.66 -3.58
CA ILE A 134 -2.52 -7.23 -2.90
C ILE A 134 -2.86 -5.85 -3.45
N THR A 135 -3.91 -5.79 -4.28
CA THR A 135 -4.35 -4.57 -4.97
C THR A 135 -5.39 -3.83 -4.17
N ILE A 136 -5.40 -2.49 -4.30
CA ILE A 136 -6.38 -1.60 -3.69
C ILE A 136 -7.34 -1.13 -4.77
N GLU A 137 -8.61 -1.53 -4.67
CA GLU A 137 -9.71 -1.07 -5.49
C GLU A 137 -10.47 0.02 -4.71
N SER A 138 -10.44 1.27 -5.21
CA SER A 138 -11.12 2.45 -4.65
C SER A 138 -11.69 3.29 -5.80
N ASN A 139 -12.74 4.07 -5.53
CA ASN A 139 -13.35 4.99 -6.50
C ASN A 139 -12.38 6.08 -6.98
N ASN A 140 -11.32 6.35 -6.21
CA ASN A 140 -10.36 7.41 -6.49
C ASN A 140 -8.98 6.86 -6.89
N ASN A 141 -8.94 5.86 -7.79
CA ASN A 141 -7.68 5.30 -8.33
C ASN A 141 -6.67 4.86 -7.25
N GLY A 142 -7.15 4.21 -6.19
CA GLY A 142 -6.31 3.73 -5.08
C GLY A 142 -6.08 4.75 -3.96
N ILE A 143 -6.60 5.97 -4.08
CA ILE A 143 -6.59 6.97 -3.01
C ILE A 143 -7.60 6.56 -1.94
N LEU A 144 -7.13 6.58 -0.68
CA LEU A 144 -7.91 6.15 0.48
C LEU A 144 -8.55 7.37 1.16
N ILE A 145 -9.75 7.74 0.72
CA ILE A 145 -10.50 8.86 1.28
C ILE A 145 -11.37 8.37 2.44
N GLU A 146 -11.55 9.22 3.43
CA GLU A 146 -12.44 8.97 4.57
C GLU A 146 -13.87 8.68 4.12
N ASN A 147 -14.53 7.76 4.82
CA ASN A 147 -15.93 7.38 4.61
C ASN A 147 -16.21 6.78 3.23
N GLU A 148 -15.16 6.49 2.44
CA GLU A 148 -15.31 5.76 1.20
C GLU A 148 -15.12 4.25 1.39
N GLN A 149 -15.71 3.52 0.46
CA GLN A 149 -15.53 2.08 0.38
C GLN A 149 -14.18 1.75 -0.26
N VAL A 150 -13.44 0.86 0.39
CA VAL A 150 -12.14 0.37 -0.08
C VAL A 150 -12.20 -1.15 -0.16
N THR A 151 -11.70 -1.71 -1.26
CA THR A 151 -11.61 -3.17 -1.43
C THR A 151 -10.15 -3.57 -1.61
N LEU A 152 -9.68 -4.49 -0.78
CA LEU A 152 -8.39 -5.14 -0.97
C LEU A 152 -8.61 -6.49 -1.65
N LYS A 153 -7.83 -6.79 -2.68
CA LYS A 153 -7.87 -8.08 -3.37
C LYS A 153 -6.49 -8.71 -3.31
N CYS A 154 -6.40 -9.91 -2.74
CA CYS A 154 -5.15 -10.65 -2.63
C CYS A 154 -5.04 -11.67 -3.75
N LEU A 155 -3.90 -11.68 -4.44
CA LEU A 155 -3.60 -12.60 -5.53
C LEU A 155 -2.46 -13.50 -5.09
N ALA A 156 -2.74 -14.81 -5.03
CA ALA A 156 -1.75 -15.83 -4.72
C ALA A 156 -1.73 -16.92 -5.79
N ARG A 157 -0.55 -17.51 -5.98
CA ARG A 157 -0.31 -18.67 -6.84
C ARG A 157 0.20 -19.84 -6.01
N GLY A 158 0.11 -21.05 -6.54
CA GLY A 158 0.56 -22.28 -5.91
C GLY A 158 -0.25 -23.46 -6.45
N ASN A 159 0.26 -24.67 -6.27
CA ASN A 159 -0.43 -25.91 -6.63
C ASN A 159 -0.49 -26.84 -5.41
N PRO A 160 -1.68 -27.15 -4.86
CA PRO A 160 -3.02 -26.77 -5.33
C PRO A 160 -3.31 -25.26 -5.24
N GLN A 161 -4.40 -24.80 -5.87
CA GLN A 161 -4.76 -23.38 -5.84
C GLN A 161 -4.98 -22.89 -4.39
N PRO A 162 -4.29 -21.81 -3.95
CA PRO A 162 -4.38 -21.35 -2.57
C PRO A 162 -5.74 -20.80 -2.18
N LYS A 163 -6.18 -21.15 -0.96
CA LYS A 163 -7.29 -20.49 -0.27
C LYS A 163 -6.77 -19.25 0.44
N ILE A 164 -7.48 -18.14 0.26
CA ILE A 164 -7.14 -16.85 0.86
C ILE A 164 -7.94 -16.64 2.15
N ARG A 165 -7.26 -16.13 3.18
CA ARG A 165 -7.88 -15.63 4.41
C ARG A 165 -7.29 -14.27 4.74
N TRP A 166 -8.11 -13.41 5.33
CA TRP A 166 -7.67 -12.12 5.82
C TRP A 166 -7.62 -12.12 7.34
N SER A 167 -6.49 -11.67 7.90
CA SER A 167 -6.38 -11.32 9.32
C SER A 167 -6.62 -9.83 9.48
N LEU A 168 -7.54 -9.48 10.39
CA LEU A 168 -7.85 -8.11 10.75
C LEU A 168 -6.86 -7.61 11.81
N PRO A 169 -6.66 -6.28 11.92
CA PRO A 169 -5.90 -5.71 13.03
C PRO A 169 -6.42 -6.19 14.39
N GLU A 170 -5.50 -6.50 15.31
CA GLU A 170 -5.84 -6.96 16.67
C GLU A 170 -6.73 -5.96 17.44
N THR A 171 -6.64 -4.68 17.10
CA THR A 171 -7.46 -3.61 17.68
C THR A 171 -8.93 -3.66 17.24
N LYS A 172 -9.26 -4.41 16.18
CA LYS A 172 -10.62 -4.51 15.62
C LYS A 172 -10.96 -5.92 15.11
N PRO A 173 -10.99 -6.95 15.97
CA PRO A 173 -11.18 -8.33 15.55
C PRO A 173 -12.58 -8.62 14.98
N ASN A 174 -13.57 -7.75 15.21
CA ASN A 174 -14.96 -7.88 14.77
C ASN A 174 -15.54 -6.56 14.23
N ASP A 175 -14.76 -5.80 13.44
CA ASP A 175 -15.28 -4.58 12.84
C ASP A 175 -16.39 -4.92 11.83
N ARG A 176 -17.64 -4.56 12.15
CA ARG A 176 -18.80 -4.75 11.25
C ARG A 176 -18.69 -3.93 9.95
N ASN A 177 -17.76 -2.98 9.90
CA ASN A 177 -17.43 -2.26 8.66
C ASN A 177 -16.60 -3.10 7.69
N ILE A 178 -16.05 -4.24 8.14
CA ILE A 178 -15.19 -5.10 7.34
C ILE A 178 -15.92 -6.40 7.00
N ILE A 179 -15.90 -6.75 5.72
CA ILE A 179 -16.44 -8.01 5.20
C ILE A 179 -15.35 -8.70 4.39
N THR A 180 -15.11 -9.97 4.65
CA THR A 180 -14.17 -10.79 3.89
C THR A 180 -14.95 -11.80 3.06
N PHE A 181 -14.67 -11.87 1.76
CA PHE A 181 -15.29 -12.84 0.85
C PHE A 181 -14.26 -13.30 -0.17
N ASP A 182 -14.02 -14.61 -0.22
CA ASP A 182 -13.02 -15.23 -1.09
C ASP A 182 -11.64 -14.55 -0.92
N ASN A 183 -11.07 -14.00 -2.01
CA ASN A 183 -9.79 -13.31 -1.98
C ASN A 183 -9.90 -11.80 -1.70
N LYS A 184 -11.09 -11.30 -1.35
CA LYS A 184 -11.36 -9.88 -1.14
C LYS A 184 -11.68 -9.54 0.31
N LEU A 185 -11.24 -8.35 0.72
CA LEU A 185 -11.62 -7.68 1.95
C LEU A 185 -12.25 -6.32 1.60
N PHE A 186 -13.48 -6.10 2.06
CA PHE A 186 -14.26 -4.89 1.84
C PHE A 186 -14.31 -4.08 3.12
N ILE A 187 -13.92 -2.81 3.05
CA ILE A 187 -14.04 -1.82 4.12
C ILE A 187 -15.11 -0.83 3.67
N ARG A 188 -16.26 -0.77 4.37
CA ARG A 188 -17.37 0.11 3.97
C ARG A 188 -17.09 1.59 4.19
N ASN A 189 -16.57 1.92 5.37
CA ASN A 189 -16.27 3.28 5.79
C ASN A 189 -14.81 3.34 6.23
N PHE A 190 -13.94 3.82 5.34
CA PHE A 190 -12.53 3.96 5.65
C PHE A 190 -12.28 5.11 6.64
N SER A 191 -11.47 4.87 7.68
CA SER A 191 -11.28 5.82 8.79
C SER A 191 -10.15 6.81 8.52
N ARG A 192 -10.32 8.09 8.93
CA ARG A 192 -9.32 9.17 8.75
C ARG A 192 -8.12 9.08 9.69
N THR A 193 -8.26 8.43 10.84
CA THR A 193 -7.40 8.72 12.00
C THR A 193 -6.31 7.71 12.27
N THR A 194 -6.39 6.50 11.72
CA THR A 194 -5.37 5.46 11.97
C THR A 194 -5.03 4.69 10.71
N PRO A 195 -3.77 4.74 10.24
CA PRO A 195 -3.23 3.72 9.36
C PRO A 195 -3.47 2.32 9.95
N MET A 196 -3.84 1.36 9.11
CA MET A 196 -4.20 0.01 9.54
C MET A 196 -3.59 -1.05 8.65
N ASP A 197 -3.17 -2.15 9.28
CA ASP A 197 -2.45 -3.25 8.65
C ASP A 197 -3.38 -4.43 8.41
N TYR A 198 -3.58 -4.79 7.14
CA TYR A 198 -4.39 -5.94 6.76
C TYR A 198 -3.48 -7.04 6.24
N GLN A 199 -3.58 -8.22 6.82
CA GLN A 199 -2.74 -9.35 6.40
C GLN A 199 -3.56 -10.30 5.54
N CYS A 200 -3.07 -10.54 4.33
CA CYS A 200 -3.54 -11.66 3.53
C CYS A 200 -2.70 -12.89 3.88
N ILE A 201 -3.37 -14.03 4.05
CA ILE A 201 -2.77 -15.33 4.32
C ILE A 201 -3.21 -16.28 3.19
N ALA A 202 -2.25 -16.88 2.51
CA ALA A 202 -2.48 -17.87 1.45
C ALA A 202 -2.05 -19.26 1.94
N ASP A 203 -2.94 -20.24 1.77
CA ASP A 203 -2.73 -21.62 2.20
C ASP A 203 -3.31 -22.60 1.17
N ASN A 204 -2.51 -23.55 0.69
CA ASN A 204 -2.95 -24.64 -0.17
C ASN A 204 -2.68 -26.04 0.43
N GLY A 205 -2.29 -26.12 1.70
CA GLY A 205 -1.88 -27.36 2.37
C GLY A 205 -0.42 -27.76 2.17
N ILE A 206 0.32 -27.08 1.28
CA ILE A 206 1.75 -27.29 1.05
C ILE A 206 2.55 -26.23 1.83
N PRO A 207 3.39 -26.61 2.80
CA PRO A 207 4.16 -25.65 3.59
C PRO A 207 5.33 -25.05 2.78
N PRO A 208 5.76 -23.82 3.08
CA PRO A 208 5.19 -22.92 4.08
C PRO A 208 3.96 -22.17 3.56
N ARG A 209 3.05 -21.79 4.48
CA ARG A 209 2.03 -20.78 4.18
C ARG A 209 2.71 -19.44 3.88
N ASP A 210 2.08 -18.62 3.04
CA ASP A 210 2.54 -17.26 2.78
C ASP A 210 1.61 -16.24 3.43
N THR A 211 2.19 -15.18 3.99
CA THR A 211 1.47 -14.10 4.66
C THR A 211 2.08 -12.77 4.27
N ARG A 212 1.23 -11.84 3.83
CA ARG A 212 1.68 -10.52 3.38
C ARG A 212 0.77 -9.43 3.92
N THR A 213 1.39 -8.41 4.51
CA THR A 213 0.72 -7.24 5.05
C THR A 213 0.51 -6.18 3.96
N ARG A 214 -0.63 -5.47 4.03
CA ARG A 214 -0.84 -4.18 3.39
C ARG A 214 -1.16 -3.12 4.44
N HIS A 215 -0.31 -2.11 4.46
CA HIS A 215 -0.47 -0.90 5.26
C HIS A 215 -1.38 0.06 4.50
N LEU A 216 -2.56 0.35 5.03
CA LEU A 216 -3.48 1.34 4.46
C LEU A 216 -3.33 2.67 5.18
N VAL A 217 -3.05 3.73 4.43
CA VAL A 217 -2.80 5.08 4.97
C VAL A 217 -3.84 6.05 4.40
N PRO A 218 -4.66 6.70 5.26
CA PRO A 218 -5.64 7.68 4.80
C PRO A 218 -5.02 8.89 4.12
N ALA A 219 -5.58 9.24 2.98
CA ALA A 219 -5.32 10.50 2.30
C ALA A 219 -6.08 11.63 2.99
N ILE A 220 -5.37 12.72 3.33
CA ILE A 220 -5.96 13.90 3.95
C ILE A 220 -5.66 15.10 3.04
N PRO A 221 -6.65 15.70 2.38
CA PRO A 221 -6.45 16.93 1.60
C PRO A 221 -5.98 18.06 2.53
N PRO A 222 -5.17 19.03 2.07
CA PRO A 222 -4.61 20.02 2.97
C PRO A 222 -5.71 20.93 3.53
N GLU A 223 -5.82 20.97 4.86
CA GLU A 223 -6.68 21.88 5.61
C GLU A 223 -5.79 22.86 6.37
N ILE A 224 -6.08 24.16 6.28
CA ILE A 224 -5.22 25.21 6.83
C ILE A 224 -6.01 26.07 7.81
N ILE A 225 -5.46 26.25 9.01
CA ILE A 225 -5.97 27.16 10.04
C ILE A 225 -4.86 28.16 10.36
N ILE A 226 -5.15 29.46 10.19
CA ILE A 226 -4.20 30.53 10.53
C ILE A 226 -4.67 31.27 11.77
N GLN A 227 -3.74 31.52 12.69
CA GLN A 227 -3.95 32.32 13.89
C GLN A 227 -2.82 33.34 14.02
N SER A 228 -3.13 34.52 14.58
CA SER A 228 -2.13 35.50 14.97
C SER A 228 -2.10 35.68 16.49
N THR A 229 -0.93 35.97 17.03
CA THR A 229 -0.76 36.33 18.44
C THR A 229 0.22 37.50 18.53
N PHE A 230 -0.18 38.57 19.19
CA PHE A 230 0.67 39.72 19.43
C PHE A 230 1.28 39.66 20.83
N SER A 231 2.60 39.79 20.91
CA SER A 231 3.34 39.86 22.18
C SER A 231 3.88 41.26 22.40
N ARG A 232 3.25 41.98 23.33
CA ARG A 232 3.68 43.34 23.74
C ARG A 232 5.08 43.39 24.33
N PHE A 233 5.49 42.35 25.05
CA PHE A 233 6.78 42.31 25.71
C PHE A 233 7.96 42.15 24.74
N SER A 234 7.72 41.49 23.61
CA SER A 234 8.75 41.21 22.60
C SER A 234 8.62 42.08 21.35
N SER A 235 7.59 42.93 21.26
CA SER A 235 7.27 43.71 20.06
C SER A 235 7.20 42.86 18.80
N GLN A 236 6.56 41.69 18.91
CA GLN A 236 6.47 40.68 17.85
C GLN A 236 5.04 40.24 17.60
N ILE A 237 4.72 39.95 16.33
CA ILE A 237 3.52 39.23 15.92
C ILE A 237 3.93 37.84 15.46
N LEU A 238 3.31 36.83 16.05
CA LEU A 238 3.46 35.44 15.65
C LEU A 238 2.26 35.06 14.77
N LEU A 239 2.52 34.66 13.53
CA LEU A 239 1.54 34.05 12.64
C LEU A 239 1.75 32.54 12.65
N ASN A 240 0.77 31.79 13.14
CA ASN A 240 0.80 30.34 13.19
C ASN A 240 -0.13 29.78 12.13
N CYS A 241 0.43 29.11 11.12
CA CYS A 241 -0.33 28.33 10.15
C CYS A 241 -0.29 26.86 10.53
N THR A 242 -1.39 26.34 11.06
CA THR A 242 -1.56 24.90 11.32
C THR A 242 -2.13 24.24 10.07
N ILE A 243 -1.42 23.23 9.56
CA ILE A 243 -1.71 22.52 8.33
C ILE A 243 -1.94 21.06 8.66
N THR A 244 -3.07 20.51 8.21
CA THR A 244 -3.40 19.09 8.33
C THR A 244 -3.46 18.49 6.92
N ALA A 245 -2.55 17.58 6.57
CA ALA A 245 -2.50 16.94 5.25
C ALA A 245 -1.71 15.62 5.26
N ARG A 246 -2.06 14.68 4.37
CA ARG A 246 -1.30 13.43 4.15
C ARG A 246 -1.48 12.89 2.72
N PRO A 247 -0.39 12.61 1.97
CA PRO A 247 0.97 13.12 2.21
C PRO A 247 1.00 14.64 2.03
N LEU A 248 2.12 15.28 2.33
CA LEU A 248 2.32 16.71 2.13
C LEU A 248 3.50 16.94 1.18
N THR A 249 3.32 17.74 0.14
CA THR A 249 4.33 17.93 -0.92
C THR A 249 4.97 19.32 -0.90
N SER A 250 4.21 20.36 -0.57
CA SER A 250 4.75 21.72 -0.43
C SER A 250 4.02 22.48 0.67
N ILE A 251 4.76 23.28 1.44
CA ILE A 251 4.20 24.23 2.41
C ILE A 251 5.03 25.49 2.42
N LYS A 252 4.37 26.66 2.45
CA LYS A 252 5.05 27.95 2.42
C LYS A 252 4.17 29.09 2.90
N TRP A 253 4.84 30.12 3.40
CA TRP A 253 4.27 31.44 3.60
C TRP A 253 4.62 32.33 2.40
N LYS A 254 3.67 33.15 1.96
CA LYS A 254 3.85 34.17 0.93
C LYS A 254 3.35 35.51 1.42
N ARG A 255 4.00 36.57 0.96
CA ARG A 255 3.50 37.95 1.04
C ARG A 255 3.73 38.62 -0.31
N ASN A 256 2.69 39.25 -0.86
CA ASN A 256 2.74 39.84 -2.19
C ASN A 256 3.24 38.87 -3.28
N ARG A 257 2.83 37.58 -3.19
CA ARG A 257 3.26 36.47 -4.06
C ARG A 257 4.73 36.04 -3.93
N ILE A 258 5.50 36.67 -3.05
CA ILE A 258 6.90 36.30 -2.77
C ILE A 258 6.93 35.37 -1.58
N GLU A 259 7.66 34.26 -1.71
CA GLU A 259 7.85 33.28 -0.64
C GLU A 259 8.72 33.83 0.49
N ILE A 260 8.36 33.47 1.73
CA ILE A 260 9.06 33.89 2.94
C ILE A 260 9.84 32.70 3.50
N ASN A 261 11.17 32.81 3.51
CA ASN A 261 12.06 31.69 3.84
C ASN A 261 12.35 31.55 5.35
N ASN A 262 12.28 32.64 6.13
CA ASN A 262 12.60 32.65 7.56
C ASN A 262 11.40 32.23 8.43
N ILE A 263 10.99 30.97 8.26
CA ILE A 263 9.81 30.36 8.89
C ILE A 263 10.24 29.20 9.80
N LYS A 264 9.60 29.07 10.96
CA LYS A 264 9.82 27.94 11.86
C LYS A 264 8.77 26.85 11.60
N ARG A 265 9.23 25.67 11.19
CA ARG A 265 8.40 24.48 11.01
C ARG A 265 8.41 23.64 12.29
N ILE A 266 7.24 23.22 12.76
CA ILE A 266 7.07 22.31 13.90
C ILE A 266 6.16 21.17 13.44
N GLU A 267 6.63 19.93 13.58
CA GLU A 267 5.83 18.74 13.29
C GLU A 267 5.11 18.32 14.57
N ILE A 268 3.77 18.28 14.53
CA ILE A 268 2.95 17.91 15.69
C ILE A 268 2.70 16.40 15.70
N ASN A 269 2.44 15.84 14.52
CA ASN A 269 2.34 14.40 14.25
C ASN A 269 2.65 14.17 12.76
N ASP A 270 2.42 12.95 12.26
CA ASP A 270 2.72 12.54 10.89
C ASP A 270 1.82 13.17 9.79
N TYR A 271 0.79 13.93 10.18
CA TYR A 271 -0.14 14.60 9.24
C TYR A 271 -0.50 16.04 9.65
N THR A 272 0.09 16.59 10.70
CA THR A 272 -0.19 17.95 11.21
C THR A 272 1.11 18.70 11.46
N ILE A 273 1.25 19.86 10.83
CA ILE A 273 2.44 20.72 10.89
C ILE A 273 2.02 22.14 11.24
N GLN A 274 2.83 22.81 12.05
CA GLN A 274 2.72 24.24 12.30
C GLN A 274 3.85 25.01 11.60
N LEU A 275 3.48 26.02 10.83
CA LEU A 275 4.35 26.95 10.14
C LEU A 275 4.25 28.33 10.80
N ILE A 276 5.28 28.66 11.57
CA ILE A 276 5.32 29.88 12.37
C ILE A 276 6.16 30.94 11.65
N LEU A 277 5.54 32.08 11.36
CA LEU A 277 6.19 33.29 10.87
C LEU A 277 6.22 34.34 11.98
N LEU A 278 7.41 34.81 12.32
CA LEU A 278 7.62 35.86 13.32
C LEU A 278 7.86 37.20 12.64
N LEU A 279 6.98 38.16 12.87
CA LEU A 279 7.09 39.54 12.38
C LEU A 279 7.61 40.42 13.52
N GLN A 280 8.74 41.09 13.29
CA GLN A 280 9.29 42.08 14.21
C GLN A 280 8.65 43.44 13.95
N ILE A 281 8.23 44.14 15.00
CA ILE A 281 7.70 45.50 14.88
C ILE A 281 8.86 46.48 15.04
N ASP A 282 9.17 47.20 13.96
CA ASP A 282 10.05 48.36 14.00
C ASP A 282 9.24 49.60 14.44
N PRO A 283 9.56 50.23 15.58
CA PRO A 283 8.87 51.44 16.03
C PRO A 283 8.93 52.59 15.01
N MET A 284 9.96 52.64 14.17
CA MET A 284 10.15 53.69 13.17
C MET A 284 9.44 53.39 11.85
N ASN A 285 9.04 52.14 11.60
CA ASN A 285 8.43 51.72 10.34
C ASN A 285 7.46 50.53 10.51
N TYR A 286 6.55 50.62 11.48
CA TYR A 286 5.65 49.52 11.84
C TYR A 286 4.64 49.17 10.75
N THR A 287 4.37 50.08 9.80
CA THR A 287 3.47 49.82 8.67
C THR A 287 4.06 48.83 7.67
N ASN A 288 5.39 48.63 7.67
CA ASN A 288 6.06 47.68 6.79
C ASN A 288 5.66 46.22 7.05
N ILE A 289 5.08 45.88 8.20
CA ILE A 289 4.56 44.52 8.45
C ILE A 289 3.09 44.35 8.02
N PHE A 290 2.41 45.42 7.63
CA PHE A 290 0.99 45.37 7.26
C PHE A 290 0.75 44.72 5.89
N GLY A 291 -0.46 44.20 5.71
CA GLY A 291 -0.91 43.58 4.47
C GLY A 291 -1.33 42.12 4.66
N MET A 292 -1.58 41.47 3.53
CA MET A 292 -2.09 40.10 3.49
C MET A 292 -0.94 39.09 3.41
N TYR A 293 -0.95 38.16 4.35
CA TYR A 293 -0.06 37.00 4.38
C TYR A 293 -0.85 35.76 3.96
N GLU A 294 -0.26 34.94 3.11
CA GLU A 294 -0.86 33.74 2.55
C GLU A 294 -0.06 32.52 3.01
N CYS A 295 -0.72 31.56 3.64
CA CYS A 295 -0.16 30.23 3.87
C CYS A 295 -0.70 29.29 2.79
N GLU A 296 0.19 28.62 2.07
CA GLU A 296 -0.14 27.68 1.00
C GLU A 296 0.39 26.30 1.38
N ALA A 297 -0.46 25.28 1.24
CA ALA A 297 -0.13 23.89 1.45
C ALA A 297 -0.62 23.05 0.27
N GLU A 298 0.20 22.11 -0.17
CA GLU A 298 -0.06 21.25 -1.31
C GLU A 298 0.12 19.80 -0.91
N ASN A 299 -0.75 18.97 -1.46
CA ASN A 299 -0.48 17.57 -1.66
C ASN A 299 -0.87 17.15 -3.08
N GLN A 300 -0.58 15.91 -3.41
CA GLN A 300 -0.89 15.31 -4.72
C GLN A 300 -2.38 15.34 -5.12
N PHE A 301 -3.29 15.73 -4.21
CA PHE A 301 -4.73 15.79 -4.43
C PHE A 301 -5.25 17.22 -4.56
N LYS A 302 -4.67 18.17 -3.83
CA LYS A 302 -5.18 19.53 -3.68
C LYS A 302 -4.11 20.52 -3.23
N VAL A 303 -4.22 21.75 -3.75
CA VAL A 303 -3.57 22.95 -3.19
C VAL A 303 -4.61 23.71 -2.35
N SER A 304 -4.29 24.00 -1.10
CA SER A 304 -5.09 24.84 -0.21
C SER A 304 -4.32 26.10 0.17
N LYS A 305 -5.06 27.20 0.33
CA LYS A 305 -4.54 28.51 0.71
C LYS A 305 -5.40 29.09 1.82
N ALA A 306 -4.78 29.74 2.79
CA ALA A 306 -5.46 30.56 3.77
C ALA A 306 -4.74 31.90 3.90
N PHE A 307 -5.48 32.93 4.30
CA PHE A 307 -5.00 34.31 4.33
C PHE A 307 -5.23 34.91 5.70
N ILE A 308 -4.30 35.77 6.14
CA ILE A 308 -4.47 36.64 7.30
C ILE A 308 -4.02 38.05 6.97
N ILE A 309 -4.81 39.04 7.39
CA ILE A 309 -4.52 40.45 7.18
C ILE A 309 -3.94 41.02 8.47
N ILE A 310 -2.79 41.67 8.36
CA ILE A 310 -2.18 42.43 9.45
C ILE A 310 -2.39 43.91 9.15
N ASP A 311 -3.11 44.58 10.03
CA ASP A 311 -3.39 46.00 9.99
C ASP A 311 -3.29 46.61 11.40
N GLU A 312 -3.68 47.87 11.54
CA GLU A 312 -3.63 48.58 12.81
C GLU A 312 -4.55 47.94 13.89
N SER A 313 -5.65 47.30 13.50
CA SER A 313 -6.61 46.69 14.43
C SER A 313 -6.01 45.52 15.22
N VAL A 314 -5.07 44.78 14.61
CA VAL A 314 -4.33 43.68 15.24
C VAL A 314 -3.47 44.19 16.41
N LEU A 315 -2.99 45.43 16.33
CA LEU A 315 -2.23 46.08 17.40
C LEU A 315 -3.17 46.62 18.51
N LEU A 316 -4.39 47.03 18.15
CA LEU A 316 -5.40 47.62 19.04
C LEU A 316 -6.18 46.58 19.88
N ASN A 317 -6.44 45.37 19.38
CA ASN A 317 -7.27 44.33 20.04
C ASN A 317 -6.77 43.81 21.40
N THR A 318 -5.69 44.37 21.96
CA THR A 318 -5.14 43.99 23.27
C THR A 318 -5.39 45.03 24.37
N THR A 319 -6.00 46.19 24.09
CA THR A 319 -6.25 47.25 25.10
C THR A 319 -7.51 46.97 25.93
N ILE A 320 -7.41 46.06 26.90
CA ILE A 320 -8.29 46.12 28.07
C ILE A 320 -7.84 47.33 28.90
N MET A 321 -8.64 48.40 28.86
CA MET A 321 -8.49 49.61 29.65
C MET A 321 -8.54 49.27 31.15
N LYS A 322 -7.41 49.39 31.87
CA LYS A 322 -7.43 49.37 33.33
C LYS A 322 -7.50 50.82 33.83
N GLN A 323 -8.71 51.30 34.06
CA GLN A 323 -8.94 52.61 34.69
C GLN A 323 -8.50 52.53 36.15
N ARG A 324 -7.51 53.33 36.56
CA ARG A 324 -7.21 53.56 37.98
C ARG A 324 -8.02 54.78 38.43
N ARG A 325 -9.00 54.60 39.32
CA ARG A 325 -9.63 55.73 40.01
C ARG A 325 -8.64 56.28 41.03
N THR A 326 -8.36 57.57 40.97
CA THR A 326 -7.75 58.32 42.07
C THR A 326 -8.77 59.31 42.60
N SER A 327 -9.01 59.28 43.91
CA SER A 327 -9.84 60.25 44.61
C SER A 327 -9.03 61.53 44.85
N SER A 328 -9.52 62.66 44.37
CA SER A 328 -9.07 64.00 44.75
C SER A 328 -9.98 64.56 45.84
N THR A 329 -9.41 65.18 46.87
CA THR A 329 -10.11 65.78 48.03
C THR A 329 -10.20 67.32 47.94
N SER A 330 -10.13 67.94 46.76
CA SER A 330 -10.33 69.39 46.60
C SER A 330 -11.16 69.73 45.36
N PRO A 331 -12.16 70.64 45.45
CA PRO A 331 -13.13 70.86 44.38
C PRO A 331 -12.61 71.69 43.19
N SER A 332 -11.33 72.07 43.14
CA SER A 332 -10.83 72.98 42.10
C SER A 332 -10.01 72.32 40.99
N TYR A 333 -9.45 71.12 41.16
CA TYR A 333 -8.71 70.43 40.09
C TYR A 333 -8.81 68.90 40.21
N ALA A 334 -9.23 68.22 39.13
CA ALA A 334 -9.11 66.78 38.95
C ALA A 334 -7.93 66.50 38.01
N GLN A 335 -6.89 65.84 38.51
CA GLN A 335 -5.75 65.43 37.69
C GLN A 335 -6.02 64.02 37.14
N ILE A 336 -6.16 63.92 35.82
CA ILE A 336 -6.26 62.65 35.09
C ILE A 336 -4.90 62.41 34.43
N GLU A 337 -4.11 61.49 34.97
CA GLU A 337 -2.92 60.99 34.29
C GLU A 337 -3.31 59.84 33.35
N LEU A 338 -3.22 60.09 32.04
CA LEU A 338 -3.29 59.06 31.01
C LEU A 338 -1.86 58.66 30.63
N LEU A 339 -1.46 57.45 30.98
CA LEU A 339 -0.25 56.82 30.43
C LEU A 339 -0.55 56.39 28.98
N LEU A 340 -0.27 57.30 28.04
CA LEU A 340 -0.43 57.05 26.61
C LEU A 340 0.84 56.43 26.03
N ASN A 341 0.71 55.24 25.44
CA ASN A 341 1.78 54.65 24.65
C ASN A 341 1.81 55.33 23.27
N ARG A 342 3.02 55.55 22.73
CA ARG A 342 3.28 56.31 21.49
C ARG A 342 2.52 55.81 20.24
N SER A 343 1.88 54.65 20.28
CA SER A 343 1.05 54.12 19.18
C SER A 343 -0.35 54.75 19.07
N SER A 344 -0.68 55.72 19.92
CA SER A 344 -2.05 56.29 20.03
C SER A 344 -2.24 57.59 19.25
N PHE A 345 -1.29 58.05 18.43
CA PHE A 345 -1.35 59.40 17.85
C PHE A 345 -2.44 59.58 16.78
N VAL A 346 -2.94 58.53 16.14
CA VAL A 346 -3.60 58.68 14.83
C VAL A 346 -5.10 59.01 14.92
N THR A 347 -5.80 58.68 16.01
CA THR A 347 -7.27 58.88 16.09
C THR A 347 -7.72 59.93 17.10
N TYR A 348 -6.79 60.45 17.92
CA TYR A 348 -7.14 61.35 19.01
C TYR A 348 -7.13 62.83 18.64
N ASP A 349 -6.47 63.22 17.55
CA ASP A 349 -6.35 64.63 17.17
C ASP A 349 -7.73 65.29 16.95
N LEU A 350 -8.69 64.61 16.32
CA LEU A 350 -10.02 65.20 16.09
C LEU A 350 -10.90 65.24 17.34
N TYR A 351 -10.83 64.23 18.22
CA TYR A 351 -11.71 64.14 19.39
C TYR A 351 -11.23 65.03 20.55
N LEU A 352 -9.91 65.14 20.75
CA LEU A 352 -9.32 66.03 21.75
C LEU A 352 -9.40 67.50 21.34
N ILE A 353 -9.25 67.82 20.04
CA ILE A 353 -9.49 69.19 19.55
C ILE A 353 -10.96 69.57 19.74
N LEU A 354 -11.91 68.67 19.47
CA LEU A 354 -13.34 68.93 19.69
C LEU A 354 -13.66 69.15 21.17
N LEU A 355 -13.13 68.33 22.07
CA LEU A 355 -13.35 68.46 23.52
C LEU A 355 -12.67 69.70 24.11
N MET A 356 -11.45 70.05 23.67
CA MET A 356 -10.77 71.29 24.05
C MET A 356 -11.52 72.52 23.53
N TYR A 357 -12.05 72.47 22.31
CA TYR A 357 -12.86 73.55 21.74
C TYR A 357 -14.18 73.73 22.52
N ILE A 358 -14.88 72.63 22.84
CA ILE A 358 -16.12 72.66 23.64
C ILE A 358 -15.86 73.19 25.06
N PHE A 359 -14.72 72.83 25.69
CA PHE A 359 -14.35 73.37 27.01
C PHE A 359 -14.00 74.86 26.96
N LEU A 360 -13.25 75.31 25.95
CA LEU A 360 -12.85 76.72 25.79
C LEU A 360 -14.04 77.63 25.46
N VAL A 361 -14.99 77.17 24.64
CA VAL A 361 -16.22 77.91 24.30
C VAL A 361 -17.16 78.04 25.51
N ASN A 362 -17.25 77.01 26.36
CA ASN A 362 -18.03 77.09 27.60
C ASN A 362 -17.35 77.95 28.68
N TYR A 363 -16.02 78.04 28.68
CA TYR A 363 -15.29 78.90 29.61
C TYR A 363 -15.34 80.39 29.20
N SER A 364 -15.35 80.70 27.90
CA SER A 364 -15.42 82.10 27.42
C SER A 364 -16.84 82.70 27.53
N THR A 365 -17.88 81.88 27.36
CA THR A 365 -19.29 82.31 27.54
C THR A 365 -19.70 82.43 29.01
N GLY A 366 -19.01 81.73 29.93
CA GLY A 366 -19.21 81.85 31.38
C GLY A 366 -18.67 83.14 32.01
N PHE A 367 -17.83 83.91 31.30
CA PHE A 367 -17.24 85.15 31.83
C PHE A 367 -18.00 86.43 31.44
N TYR A 368 -18.94 86.38 30.50
CA TYR A 368 -19.68 87.58 30.05
C TYR A 368 -21.05 87.80 30.70
N ASN A 369 -21.47 86.95 31.66
CA ASN A 369 -22.77 87.08 32.33
C ASN A 369 -22.69 87.14 33.86
N LYS A 370 -21.66 87.82 34.38
CA LYS A 370 -21.65 88.33 35.77
C LYS A 370 -20.97 89.68 35.86
N ARG A 371 -21.73 90.74 35.60
CA ARG A 371 -21.71 91.97 36.40
C ARG A 371 -23.12 92.48 36.57
#